data_AF-A0A523G9K8-F1
#
_entry.id   AF-A0A523G9K8-F1
#
_cell.length_a   1.000
_cell.length_b   1.000
_cell.length_c   1.000
_cell.angle_alpha   90.00
_cell.angle_beta   90.00
_cell.angle_gamma   90.00
#
_symmetry.space_group_name_H-M   'P 1'
#
loop_
_entity.id
_entity.type
_entity.pdbx_description
1 polymer ?
#
loop_
_entity_poly.entity_id
_entity_poly.type
_entity_poly.pdbx_seq_one_letter_code
_entity_poly.pdbx_strand_id
1 'polypeptide(L)'
;MHYNIEKELLLARLHYLEAMKNKPGSPEVSKIILNKIRERIDSKEVETYLGVEALFNYLVDKLPDNETEADELAKELLAFIDQ
;
A
#
# COMPACT_ATOMS: atom_id res chain seq x y z
N MET A 1 -19.23 13.32 -3.97
CA MET A 1 -19.57 12.42 -2.84
C MET A 1 -18.85 11.07 -2.90
N HIS A 2 -18.52 10.52 -4.08
CA HIS A 2 -17.83 9.22 -4.23
C HIS A 2 -16.38 9.18 -3.68
N TYR A 3 -15.63 10.28 -3.78
CA TYR A 3 -14.24 10.41 -3.30
C TYR A 3 -14.00 10.03 -1.84
N ASN A 4 -15.01 10.14 -0.96
CA ASN A 4 -14.84 9.80 0.45
C ASN A 4 -14.86 8.28 0.69
N ILE A 5 -15.65 7.52 -0.07
CA ILE A 5 -15.77 6.07 0.10
C ILE A 5 -14.50 5.37 -0.37
N GLU A 6 -13.97 5.77 -1.52
CA GLU A 6 -12.71 5.22 -2.07
C GLU A 6 -11.53 5.49 -1.14
N LYS A 7 -11.43 6.72 -0.61
CA LYS A 7 -10.42 7.07 0.38
C LYS A 7 -10.50 6.21 1.64
N GLU A 8 -11.69 6.05 2.21
CA GLU A 8 -11.87 5.26 3.43
C GLU A 8 -11.52 3.78 3.20
N LEU A 9 -11.85 3.23 2.02
CA LEU A 9 -11.47 1.86 1.64
C LEU A 9 -9.95 1.68 1.59
N LEU A 10 -9.23 2.62 0.97
CA LEU A 10 -7.77 2.56 0.87
C LEU A 10 -7.09 2.74 2.24
N LEU A 11 -7.62 3.61 3.10
CA LEU A 11 -7.14 3.74 4.49
C LEU A 11 -7.35 2.45 5.29
N ALA A 12 -8.50 1.77 5.12
CA ALA A 12 -8.75 0.49 5.77
C ALA A 12 -7.76 -0.60 5.31
N ARG A 13 -7.40 -0.62 4.02
CA ARG A 13 -6.37 -1.53 3.48
C ARG A 13 -4.97 -1.19 3.99
N LEU A 14 -4.64 0.09 4.14
CA LEU A 14 -3.38 0.51 4.76
C LEU A 14 -3.28 -0.01 6.20
N HIS A 15 -4.35 0.15 6.98
CA HIS A 15 -4.41 -0.37 8.35
C HIS A 15 -4.30 -1.90 8.41
N TYR A 16 -4.80 -2.62 7.40
CA TYR A 16 -4.62 -4.06 7.28
C TYR A 16 -3.13 -4.44 7.13
N LEU A 17 -2.39 -3.77 6.25
CA LEU A 17 -0.95 -3.98 6.11
C LEU A 17 -0.17 -3.60 7.38
N GLU A 18 -0.52 -2.47 8.00
CA GLU A 18 0.05 -2.06 9.30
C GLU A 18 -0.20 -3.12 10.39
N ALA A 19 -1.37 -3.78 10.38
CA ALA A 19 -1.72 -4.82 11.34
C ALA A 19 -1.05 -6.17 11.05
N MET A 20 -0.69 -6.47 9.80
CA MET A 20 0.08 -7.68 9.46
C MET A 20 1.45 -7.70 10.15
N LYS A 21 2.05 -6.53 10.42
CA LYS A 21 3.27 -6.38 11.24
C LYS A 21 3.24 -7.13 12.58
N ASN A 22 2.05 -7.31 13.16
CA ASN A 22 1.90 -7.96 14.46
C ASN A 22 1.76 -9.49 14.38
N LYS A 23 1.82 -10.09 13.19
CA LYS A 23 1.76 -11.54 13.01
C LYS A 23 3.19 -12.12 12.84
N PRO A 24 3.58 -13.14 13.62
CA PRO A 24 4.87 -13.80 13.44
C PRO A 24 4.95 -14.49 12.07
N GLY A 25 6.02 -14.24 11.32
CA GLY A 25 6.29 -14.90 10.04
C GLY A 25 5.50 -14.38 8.85
N SER A 26 4.67 -13.36 9.01
CA SER A 26 4.12 -12.64 7.86
C SER A 26 5.13 -11.62 7.36
N PRO A 27 5.30 -11.51 6.04
CA PRO A 27 6.19 -10.51 5.49
C PRO A 27 5.76 -9.08 5.82
N GLU A 28 6.76 -8.26 6.13
CA GLU A 28 6.59 -6.89 6.60
C GLU A 28 6.87 -5.90 5.46
N VAL A 29 6.02 -4.88 5.34
CA VAL A 29 6.28 -3.70 4.51
C VAL A 29 6.71 -2.59 5.45
N SER A 30 7.83 -1.93 5.17
CA SER A 30 8.40 -0.94 6.06
C SER A 30 7.50 0.29 6.23
N LYS A 31 7.62 0.92 7.41
CA LYS A 31 6.89 2.17 7.72
C LYS A 31 7.11 3.28 6.70
N ILE A 32 8.27 3.32 6.04
CA ILE A 32 8.58 4.35 5.04
C ILE A 32 7.63 4.20 3.83
N ILE A 33 7.43 2.97 3.38
CA ILE A 33 6.53 2.66 2.26
C ILE A 33 5.08 2.91 2.64
N LEU A 34 4.65 2.48 3.83
CA LEU A 34 3.30 2.71 4.32
C LEU A 34 2.97 4.21 4.43
N ASN A 35 3.95 5.03 4.85
CA ASN A 35 3.79 6.49 4.88
C ASN A 35 3.63 7.10 3.48
N LYS A 36 4.41 6.64 2.49
CA LYS A 36 4.27 7.11 1.10
C LYS A 36 2.90 6.75 0.52
N ILE A 37 2.41 5.55 0.79
CA ILE A 37 1.06 5.14 0.39
C ILE A 37 0.00 6.04 1.05
N ARG A 38 0.16 6.38 2.33
CA ARG A 38 -0.73 7.33 3.03
C ARG A 38 -0.73 8.72 2.40
N GLU A 39 0.45 9.27 2.08
CA GLU A 39 0.58 10.57 1.42
C GLU A 39 -0.17 10.59 0.07
N ARG A 40 -0.07 9.50 -0.69
CA ARG A 40 -0.80 9.30 -1.95
C ARG A 40 -2.32 9.21 -1.75
N ILE A 41 -2.79 8.51 -0.73
CA ILE A 41 -4.22 8.49 -0.38
C ILE A 41 -4.71 9.90 0.03
N ASP A 42 -3.86 10.69 0.67
CA ASP A 42 -4.21 12.04 1.11
C ASP A 42 -4.19 13.10 0.00
N SER A 43 -3.52 12.85 -1.14
CA SER A 43 -3.46 13.78 -2.29
C SER A 43 -4.80 13.95 -3.03
N LYS A 44 -5.75 13.03 -2.84
CA LYS A 44 -7.11 13.04 -3.43
C LYS A 44 -7.19 12.98 -4.96
N GLU A 45 -6.15 12.53 -5.65
CA GLU A 45 -6.17 12.31 -7.09
C GLU A 45 -6.76 10.93 -7.43
N VAL A 46 -7.78 10.87 -8.30
CA VAL A 46 -8.48 9.60 -8.63
C VAL A 46 -7.55 8.58 -9.28
N GLU A 47 -6.64 9.03 -10.13
CA GLU A 47 -5.63 8.17 -10.76
C GLU A 47 -4.67 7.58 -9.71
N THR A 48 -4.37 8.34 -8.67
CA THR A 48 -3.59 7.88 -7.52
C THR A 48 -4.33 6.79 -6.75
N TYR A 49 -5.67 6.85 -6.63
CA TYR A 49 -6.44 5.81 -5.95
C TYR A 49 -6.45 4.46 -6.68
N LEU A 50 -6.56 4.45 -8.01
CA LEU A 50 -6.48 3.22 -8.82
C LEU A 50 -5.08 2.60 -8.74
N GLY A 51 -4.03 3.42 -8.81
CA GLY A 51 -2.65 2.96 -8.65
C GLY A 51 -2.40 2.35 -7.27
N VAL A 52 -2.86 3.03 -6.22
CA VAL A 52 -2.73 2.54 -4.83
C VAL A 52 -3.54 1.25 -4.63
N GLU A 53 -4.75 1.15 -5.16
CA GLU A 53 -5.55 -0.08 -5.10
C GLU A 53 -4.86 -1.26 -5.79
N ALA A 54 -4.30 -1.06 -6.99
CA ALA A 54 -3.56 -2.09 -7.70
C ALA A 54 -2.32 -2.55 -6.91
N LEU A 55 -1.59 -1.60 -6.31
CA LEU A 55 -0.44 -1.87 -5.44
C LEU A 55 -0.84 -2.69 -4.22
N PHE A 56 -1.97 -2.37 -3.57
CA PHE A 56 -2.49 -3.16 -2.45
C PHE A 56 -2.83 -4.60 -2.86
N ASN A 57 -3.57 -4.78 -3.95
CA ASN A 57 -3.97 -6.11 -4.40
C ASN A 57 -2.73 -6.96 -4.74
N TYR A 58 -1.73 -6.36 -5.38
CA TYR A 58 -0.49 -7.03 -5.70
C TYR A 58 0.31 -7.40 -4.44
N LEU A 59 0.50 -6.44 -3.52
CA LEU A 59 1.23 -6.70 -2.28
C LEU A 59 0.54 -7.79 -1.44
N VAL A 60 -0.79 -7.82 -1.36
CA VAL A 60 -1.48 -8.89 -0.61
C VAL A 60 -1.34 -10.27 -1.27
N ASP A 61 -1.40 -10.35 -2.61
CA ASP A 61 -1.35 -11.61 -3.34
C ASP A 61 0.08 -12.17 -3.48
N LYS A 62 1.08 -11.29 -3.50
CA LYS A 62 2.47 -11.61 -3.83
C LYS A 62 3.45 -11.24 -2.72
N LEU A 63 2.98 -10.88 -1.53
CA LEU A 63 3.86 -10.47 -0.42
C LEU A 63 4.93 -11.56 -0.22
N PRO A 64 6.20 -11.29 -0.57
CA PRO A 64 7.25 -12.29 -0.46
C PRO A 64 7.59 -12.44 1.01
N ASP A 65 7.91 -13.65 1.51
CA ASP A 65 8.17 -13.94 2.93
C ASP A 65 9.34 -13.14 3.55
N ASN A 66 10.08 -12.39 2.74
CA ASN A 66 11.20 -11.54 3.13
C ASN A 66 10.81 -10.05 3.11
N GLU A 67 10.96 -9.37 4.26
CA GLU A 67 10.72 -7.93 4.41
C GLU A 67 11.51 -7.07 3.41
N THR A 68 12.77 -7.41 3.13
CA THR A 68 13.60 -6.64 2.19
C THR A 68 13.05 -6.71 0.77
N GLU A 69 12.62 -7.90 0.35
CA GLU A 69 12.03 -8.10 -0.98
C GLU A 69 10.63 -7.46 -1.08
N ALA A 70 9.85 -7.51 0.00
CA ALA A 70 8.55 -6.83 0.07
C ALA A 70 8.72 -5.30 -0.06
N ASP A 71 9.75 -4.76 0.57
CA ASP A 71 10.12 -3.35 0.46
C ASP A 71 10.62 -2.95 -0.92
N GLU A 72 11.47 -3.75 -1.55
CA GLU A 72 11.96 -3.51 -2.92
C GLU A 72 10.80 -3.54 -3.92
N LEU A 73 9.96 -4.56 -3.84
CA LEU A 73 8.76 -4.69 -4.66
C LEU A 73 7.82 -3.49 -4.48
N ALA A 74 7.56 -3.09 -3.24
CA ALA A 74 6.69 -1.95 -2.98
C ALA A 74 7.29 -0.62 -3.49
N LYS A 75 8.62 -0.46 -3.45
CA LYS A 75 9.31 0.70 -4.04
C LYS A 75 9.17 0.74 -5.55
N GLU A 76 9.36 -0.39 -6.23
CA GLU A 76 9.20 -0.48 -7.69
C GLU A 76 7.78 -0.14 -8.12
N LEU A 77 6.78 -0.69 -7.43
CA LEU A 77 5.37 -0.42 -7.71
C LEU A 77 5.00 1.03 -7.43
N LEU A 78 5.50 1.62 -6.34
CA LEU A 78 5.32 3.06 -6.07
C LEU A 78 5.95 3.92 -7.16
N ALA A 79 7.15 3.58 -7.64
CA ALA A 79 7.81 4.31 -8.71
C ALA A 79 7.07 4.22 -10.06
N PHE A 80 6.25 3.19 -10.27
CA PHE A 80 5.38 3.08 -11.43
C PHE A 80 4.14 3.98 -11.33
N ILE A 81 3.58 4.14 -10.12
CA ILE A 81 2.41 5.00 -9.88
C ILE A 81 2.80 6.49 -9.85
N ASP A 82 4.07 6.79 -9.56
CA ASP A 82 4.61 8.15 -9.49
C ASP A 82 4.98 8.75 -10.88
N GLN A 83 4.79 8.01 -11.98
CA GLN A 83 5.05 8.45 -13.37
C GLN A 83 3.84 9.12 -14.00
#